data_AF-A0A832U261-F1
#
_entry.id   AF-A0A832U261-F1
#
_cell.length_a   1.000
_cell.length_b   1.000
_cell.length_c   1.000
_cell.angle_alpha   90.00
_cell.angle_beta   90.00
_cell.angle_gamma   90.00
#
_symmetry.space_group_name_H-M   'P 1'
#
loop_
_entity.id
_entity.type
_entity.pdbx_description
1 polymer ?
#
loop_
_entity_poly.entity_id
_entity_poly.type
_entity_poly.pdbx_seq_one_letter_code
_entity_poly.pdbx_strand_id
1 'polypeptide(L)'
;ILAGCSAGIEPVFSWVYRRTQTVGREFMLVHPFFKAYFKPKLSEADYEWLLEHVYKYGTLQDVENSELVSEEDKQLFRSALDIDWKAHIDMQASFQRHCHAGISKTINMPASARKEDIKQALVYAWKQGLKGLTIYRTGSRQHVVLSLQKFKN
;
A
#
# COMPACT_ATOMS: atom_id res chain seq x y z
N ILE A 1 -6.59 0.53 14.01
CA ILE A 1 -7.04 -0.78 14.56
C ILE A 1 -8.16 -0.58 15.58
N LEU A 2 -7.90 0.02 16.75
CA LEU A 2 -8.95 0.24 17.77
C LEU A 2 -10.14 1.07 17.23
N ALA A 3 -9.85 2.14 16.50
CA ALA A 3 -10.86 3.01 15.90
C ALA A 3 -11.49 2.46 14.59
N GLY A 4 -11.05 1.30 14.08
CA GLY A 4 -11.61 0.74 12.84
C GLY A 4 -11.38 1.55 11.56
N CYS A 5 -10.48 2.54 11.56
CA CYS A 5 -10.18 3.41 10.41
C CYS A 5 -8.76 3.23 9.86
N SER A 6 -8.47 3.89 8.74
CA SER A 6 -7.13 3.98 8.14
C SER A 6 -6.13 4.70 9.06
N ALA A 7 -4.83 4.54 8.77
CA ALA A 7 -3.76 5.06 9.61
C ALA A 7 -3.42 6.52 9.26
N GLY A 8 -4.09 7.48 9.89
CA GLY A 8 -3.79 8.90 9.70
C GLY A 8 -3.90 9.32 8.23
N ILE A 9 -2.81 9.91 7.69
CA ILE A 9 -2.74 10.33 6.28
C ILE A 9 -2.09 9.26 5.36
N GLU A 10 -1.91 8.03 5.86
CA GLU A 10 -1.42 6.92 5.05
C GLU A 10 -2.52 6.41 4.10
N PRO A 11 -2.18 6.09 2.85
CA PRO A 11 -3.06 5.27 2.02
C PRO A 11 -3.14 3.85 2.58
N VAL A 12 -4.13 3.07 2.13
CA VAL A 12 -4.24 1.66 2.47
C VAL A 12 -2.99 0.93 1.98
N PHE A 13 -2.22 0.33 2.88
CA PHE A 13 -0.97 -0.35 2.53
C PHE A 13 -1.20 -1.53 1.58
N SER A 14 -2.15 -2.40 1.93
CA SER A 14 -2.67 -3.47 1.08
C SER A 14 -4.12 -3.74 1.48
N TRP A 15 -4.96 -4.08 0.49
CA TRP A 15 -6.37 -4.42 0.71
C TRP A 15 -6.56 -5.84 1.25
N VAL A 16 -5.56 -6.71 1.03
CA VAL A 16 -5.53 -8.10 1.52
C VAL A 16 -4.18 -8.36 2.17
N TYR A 17 -4.18 -8.88 3.39
CA TYR A 17 -2.95 -9.25 4.10
C TYR A 17 -3.20 -10.45 5.01
N ARG A 18 -2.16 -11.25 5.25
CA ARG A 18 -2.20 -12.32 6.25
C ARG A 18 -1.60 -11.86 7.56
N ARG A 19 -2.20 -12.28 8.67
CA ARG A 19 -1.67 -12.05 10.01
C ARG A 19 -1.40 -13.39 10.68
N THR A 20 -0.16 -13.60 11.12
CA THR A 20 0.24 -14.75 11.94
C THR A 20 -0.11 -14.46 13.40
N GLN A 21 -0.90 -15.34 14.03
CA GLN A 21 -1.15 -15.27 15.47
C GLN A 21 -0.10 -16.08 16.25
N THR A 22 0.00 -15.82 17.56
CA THR A 22 0.91 -16.50 18.49
C THR A 22 0.79 -18.03 18.47
N VAL A 23 -0.34 -18.57 17.98
CA VAL A 23 -0.62 -20.02 17.88
C VAL A 23 -0.28 -20.61 16.51
N GLY A 24 0.49 -19.90 15.68
CA GLY A 24 0.97 -20.41 14.37
C GLY A 24 -0.09 -20.50 13.27
N ARG A 25 -1.33 -20.04 13.52
CA ARG A 25 -2.36 -19.95 12.49
C ARG A 25 -2.26 -18.63 11.73
N GLU A 26 -2.28 -18.71 10.42
CA GLU A 26 -2.41 -17.57 9.52
C GLU A 26 -3.86 -17.37 9.13
N PHE A 27 -4.34 -16.12 9.23
CA PHE A 27 -5.65 -15.74 8.72
C PHE A 27 -5.49 -14.66 7.68
N MET A 28 -6.17 -14.81 6.55
CA MET A 28 -6.31 -13.76 5.56
C MET A 28 -7.32 -12.74 6.05
N LEU A 29 -6.92 -11.48 6.06
CA LEU A 29 -7.74 -10.34 6.40
C LEU A 29 -7.95 -9.51 5.14
N VAL A 30 -9.22 -9.24 4.84
CA VAL A 30 -9.65 -8.44 3.70
C VAL A 30 -10.24 -7.14 4.22
N HIS A 31 -9.83 -6.01 3.64
CA HIS A 31 -10.38 -4.71 4.01
C HIS A 31 -11.92 -4.69 3.79
N PRO A 32 -12.73 -4.18 4.75
CA PRO A 32 -14.18 -4.27 4.68
C PRO A 32 -14.80 -3.70 3.39
N PHE A 33 -14.34 -2.52 2.94
CA PHE A 33 -14.82 -1.93 1.69
C PHE A 33 -14.41 -2.73 0.44
N PHE A 34 -13.21 -3.33 0.44
CA PHE A 34 -12.78 -4.18 -0.67
C PHE A 34 -13.66 -5.43 -0.77
N LYS A 35 -13.92 -6.08 0.36
CA LYS A 35 -14.82 -7.24 0.45
C LYS A 35 -16.24 -6.90 0.03
N ALA A 36 -16.80 -5.82 0.57
CA ALA A 36 -18.17 -5.41 0.26
C ALA A 36 -18.34 -5.04 -1.23
N TYR A 37 -17.29 -4.55 -1.88
CA TYR A 37 -17.31 -4.16 -3.27
C TYR A 37 -17.19 -5.36 -4.24
N PHE A 38 -16.21 -6.24 -4.03
CA PHE A 38 -15.92 -7.33 -4.99
C PHE A 38 -16.72 -8.61 -4.74
N LYS A 39 -16.99 -8.96 -3.47
CA LYS A 39 -17.68 -10.23 -3.15
C LYS A 39 -19.06 -10.39 -3.82
N PRO A 40 -19.91 -9.35 -3.95
CA PRO A 40 -21.18 -9.50 -4.65
C PRO A 40 -21.06 -9.43 -6.19
N LYS A 41 -19.93 -8.97 -6.73
CA LYS A 41 -19.72 -8.75 -8.17
C LYS A 41 -19.10 -9.95 -8.88
N LEU A 42 -18.31 -10.74 -8.16
CA LEU A 42 -17.51 -11.82 -8.71
C LEU A 42 -18.07 -13.19 -8.33
N SER A 43 -17.78 -14.21 -9.14
CA SER A 43 -17.98 -15.59 -8.73
C SER A 43 -17.09 -15.91 -7.51
N GLU A 44 -17.43 -16.93 -6.72
CA GLU A 44 -16.60 -17.27 -5.54
C GLU A 44 -15.17 -17.65 -5.97
N ALA A 45 -15.01 -18.35 -7.11
CA ALA A 45 -13.69 -18.70 -7.65
C ALA A 45 -12.86 -17.47 -8.06
N ASP A 46 -13.48 -16.51 -8.75
CA ASP A 46 -12.81 -15.27 -9.16
C ASP A 46 -12.46 -14.38 -7.96
N TYR A 47 -13.36 -14.33 -6.97
CA TYR A 47 -13.14 -13.59 -5.74
C TYR A 47 -11.97 -14.18 -4.95
N GLU A 48 -11.93 -15.51 -4.76
CA GLU A 48 -10.81 -16.20 -4.09
C GLU A 48 -9.49 -15.98 -4.83
N TRP A 49 -9.49 -16.08 -6.16
CA TRP A 49 -8.32 -15.79 -6.97
C TRP A 49 -7.83 -14.35 -6.77
N LEU A 50 -8.76 -13.37 -6.81
CA LEU A 50 -8.45 -11.96 -6.61
C LEU A 50 -7.82 -11.69 -5.24
N LEU A 51 -8.34 -12.34 -4.18
CA LEU A 51 -7.79 -12.20 -2.83
C LEU A 51 -6.35 -12.72 -2.74
N GLU A 52 -6.06 -13.89 -3.32
CA GLU A 52 -4.71 -14.44 -3.37
C GLU A 52 -3.77 -13.59 -4.25
N HIS A 53 -4.26 -13.06 -5.38
CA HIS A 53 -3.50 -12.14 -6.23
C HIS A 53 -3.09 -10.88 -5.47
N VAL A 54 -4.04 -10.18 -4.84
CA VAL A 54 -3.74 -8.97 -4.06
C VAL A 54 -2.87 -9.28 -2.85
N TYR A 55 -3.04 -10.43 -2.20
CA TYR A 55 -2.14 -10.85 -1.12
C TYR A 55 -0.70 -11.06 -1.61
N LYS A 56 -0.52 -11.61 -2.80
CA LYS A 56 0.79 -11.93 -3.37
C LYS A 56 1.50 -10.70 -3.93
N TYR A 57 0.80 -9.91 -4.74
CA TYR A 57 1.41 -8.81 -5.49
C TYR A 57 1.14 -7.43 -4.87
N GLY A 58 0.14 -7.32 -3.99
CA GLY A 58 -0.21 -6.07 -3.32
C GLY A 58 -0.92 -5.06 -4.20
N THR A 59 -1.29 -5.42 -5.43
CA THR A 59 -1.81 -4.50 -6.45
C THR A 59 -2.91 -5.14 -7.29
N LEU A 60 -3.72 -4.29 -7.92
CA LEU A 60 -4.66 -4.65 -8.99
C LEU A 60 -4.22 -4.13 -10.36
N GLN A 61 -3.17 -3.29 -10.41
CA GLN A 61 -2.81 -2.56 -11.63
C GLN A 61 -2.31 -3.51 -12.73
N ASP A 62 -1.84 -4.70 -12.37
CA ASP A 62 -1.32 -5.75 -13.24
C ASP A 62 -2.40 -6.76 -13.72
N VAL A 63 -3.64 -6.62 -13.28
CA VAL A 63 -4.74 -7.50 -13.71
C VAL A 63 -5.24 -7.06 -15.09
N GLU A 64 -5.00 -7.88 -16.11
CA GLU A 64 -5.38 -7.57 -17.50
C GLU A 64 -6.87 -7.85 -17.80
N ASN A 65 -7.49 -8.78 -17.07
CA ASN A 65 -8.89 -9.15 -17.29
C ASN A 65 -9.82 -8.04 -16.78
N SER A 66 -10.33 -7.23 -17.71
CA SER A 66 -11.22 -6.09 -17.42
C SER A 66 -12.63 -6.48 -16.98
N GLU A 67 -13.07 -7.72 -17.23
CA GLU A 67 -14.34 -8.24 -16.71
C GLU A 67 -14.24 -8.57 -15.22
N LEU A 68 -13.04 -8.94 -14.77
CA LEU A 68 -12.75 -9.26 -13.37
C LEU A 68 -12.38 -8.00 -12.56
N VAL A 69 -11.53 -7.13 -13.11
CA VAL A 69 -11.11 -5.85 -12.51
C VAL A 69 -11.12 -4.79 -13.60
N SER A 70 -12.08 -3.88 -13.54
CA SER A 70 -12.17 -2.76 -14.48
C SER A 70 -11.11 -1.69 -14.23
N GLU A 71 -10.92 -0.77 -15.17
CA GLU A 71 -10.01 0.37 -14.98
C GLU A 71 -10.47 1.30 -13.83
N GLU A 72 -11.78 1.44 -13.63
CA GLU A 72 -12.33 2.19 -12.49
C GLU A 72 -11.97 1.51 -11.16
N ASP A 73 -12.04 0.17 -11.11
CA ASP A 73 -11.64 -0.60 -9.93
C ASP A 73 -10.14 -0.41 -9.62
N LYS A 74 -9.29 -0.41 -10.65
CA LYS A 74 -7.86 -0.13 -10.51
C LYS A 74 -7.61 1.27 -9.95
N GLN A 75 -8.36 2.28 -10.39
CA GLN A 75 -8.24 3.63 -9.84
C GLN A 75 -8.71 3.71 -8.39
N LEU A 76 -9.85 3.09 -8.07
CA LEU A 76 -10.47 3.15 -6.76
C LEU A 76 -9.66 2.42 -5.69
N PHE A 77 -9.08 1.28 -6.03
CA PHE A 77 -8.38 0.40 -5.10
C PHE A 77 -6.85 0.46 -5.25
N ARG A 78 -6.28 1.63 -5.55
CA ARG A 78 -4.84 1.83 -5.44
C ARG A 78 -4.35 1.60 -4.01
N SER A 79 -3.36 0.74 -3.86
CA SER A 79 -2.64 0.52 -2.60
C SER A 79 -1.53 1.56 -2.43
N ALA A 80 -0.85 1.53 -1.28
CA ALA A 80 0.34 2.35 -1.07
C ALA A 80 1.48 2.05 -2.05
N LEU A 81 1.54 0.84 -2.63
CA LEU A 81 2.58 0.47 -3.60
C LEU A 81 2.28 0.96 -5.02
N ASP A 82 1.01 1.31 -5.28
CA ASP A 82 0.54 1.82 -6.58
C ASP A 82 0.65 3.34 -6.71
N ILE A 83 1.09 4.00 -5.63
CA ILE A 83 1.20 5.44 -5.53
C ILE A 83 2.66 5.82 -5.67
N ASP A 84 2.94 6.71 -6.64
CA ASP A 84 4.30 7.21 -6.86
C ASP A 84 4.85 7.93 -5.62
N TRP A 85 6.17 7.80 -5.40
CA TRP A 85 6.83 8.39 -4.24
C TRP A 85 6.64 9.91 -4.17
N LYS A 86 6.54 10.59 -5.32
CA LYS A 86 6.32 12.03 -5.38
C LYS A 86 4.91 12.37 -4.89
N ALA A 87 3.90 11.58 -5.25
CA ALA A 87 2.53 11.77 -4.77
C ALA A 87 2.41 11.54 -3.26
N HIS A 88 3.16 10.59 -2.70
CA HIS A 88 3.26 10.45 -1.25
C HIS A 88 3.85 11.70 -0.57
N ILE A 89 4.90 12.29 -1.15
CA ILE A 89 5.51 13.53 -0.63
C ILE A 89 4.55 14.71 -0.77
N ASP A 90 3.88 14.84 -1.91
CA ASP A 90 2.91 15.90 -2.18
C ASP A 90 1.76 15.86 -1.15
N MET A 91 1.30 14.65 -0.80
CA MET A 91 0.34 14.44 0.29
C MET A 91 0.91 14.86 1.65
N GLN A 92 2.13 14.48 2.01
CA GLN A 92 2.72 14.92 3.28
C GLN A 92 2.89 16.45 3.32
N ALA A 93 3.28 17.07 2.20
CA ALA A 93 3.52 18.49 2.10
C ALA A 93 2.23 19.32 2.23
N SER A 94 1.11 18.83 1.68
CA SER A 94 -0.18 19.50 1.83
C SER A 94 -0.58 19.65 3.30
N PHE A 95 -0.41 18.60 4.11
CA PHE A 95 -0.66 18.64 5.55
C PHE A 95 0.42 19.42 6.32
N GLN A 96 1.69 19.32 5.94
CA GLN A 96 2.80 19.95 6.66
C GLN A 96 2.68 21.48 6.69
N ARG A 97 2.07 22.10 5.68
CA ARG A 97 1.78 23.56 5.62
C ARG A 97 0.92 24.04 6.78
N HIS A 98 0.12 23.16 7.36
CA HIS A 98 -0.82 23.48 8.45
C HIS A 98 -0.43 22.81 9.78
N CYS A 99 0.77 22.21 9.87
CA CYS A 99 1.25 21.53 11.06
C CYS A 99 2.58 22.10 11.55
N HIS A 100 2.62 22.55 12.81
CA HIS A 100 3.85 23.07 13.41
C HIS A 100 4.86 21.95 13.72
N ALA A 101 4.40 20.75 14.05
CA ALA A 101 5.25 19.58 14.30
C ALA A 101 5.60 18.85 12.99
N GLY A 102 6.46 17.84 13.08
CA GLY A 102 6.69 16.89 11.98
C GLY A 102 5.52 15.93 11.82
N ILE A 103 5.35 15.41 10.61
CA ILE A 103 4.31 14.42 10.29
C ILE A 103 4.94 13.05 10.10
N SER A 104 4.39 12.03 10.78
CA SER A 104 4.74 10.64 10.54
C SER A 104 4.02 10.14 9.29
N LYS A 105 4.76 10.00 8.19
CA LYS A 105 4.29 9.46 6.92
C LYS A 105 5.41 8.65 6.26
N THR A 106 5.06 7.47 5.77
CA THR A 106 5.96 6.59 5.02
C THR A 106 5.83 6.86 3.52
N ILE A 107 6.95 7.12 2.85
CA ILE A 107 7.05 7.15 1.40
C ILE A 107 7.39 5.73 0.95
N ASN A 108 6.38 5.00 0.49
CA ASN A 108 6.58 3.64 0.01
C ASN A 108 7.20 3.69 -1.39
N MET A 109 8.19 2.83 -1.62
CA MET A 109 8.86 2.71 -2.90
C MET A 109 8.91 1.22 -3.32
N PRO A 110 8.81 0.93 -4.63
CA PRO A 110 8.91 -0.43 -5.13
C PRO A 110 10.34 -0.98 -4.94
N ALA A 111 10.49 -2.30 -5.01
CA ALA A 111 11.80 -2.95 -4.87
C ALA A 111 12.79 -2.51 -5.97
N SER A 112 12.28 -2.11 -7.14
CA SER A 112 13.05 -1.59 -8.27
C SER A 112 13.63 -0.19 -8.06
N ALA A 113 13.19 0.55 -7.03
CA ALA A 113 13.68 1.89 -6.74
C ALA A 113 15.19 1.89 -6.46
N ARG A 114 15.90 2.79 -7.14
CA ARG A 114 17.36 2.93 -7.09
C ARG A 114 17.77 4.00 -6.09
N LYS A 115 19.08 4.04 -5.81
CA LYS A 115 19.67 5.10 -4.95
C LYS A 115 19.37 6.51 -5.47
N GLU A 116 19.32 6.68 -6.79
CA GLU A 116 19.01 7.99 -7.37
C GLU A 116 17.55 8.41 -7.12
N ASP A 117 16.60 7.47 -7.18
CA ASP A 117 15.19 7.76 -6.86
C ASP A 117 15.03 8.20 -5.40
N ILE A 118 15.74 7.53 -4.49
CA ILE A 118 15.78 7.90 -3.06
C ILE A 118 16.37 9.30 -2.87
N LYS A 119 17.47 9.60 -3.55
CA LYS A 119 18.10 10.93 -3.52
C LYS A 119 17.16 12.01 -4.04
N GLN A 120 16.49 11.76 -5.17
CA GLN A 120 15.50 12.68 -5.73
C GLN A 120 14.35 12.92 -4.77
N ALA A 121 13.83 11.87 -4.13
CA ALA A 121 12.79 11.98 -3.12
C ALA A 121 13.21 12.84 -1.92
N LEU A 122 14.42 12.66 -1.40
CA LEU A 122 14.96 13.48 -0.31
C LEU A 122 15.07 14.96 -0.70
N VAL A 123 15.66 15.25 -1.87
CA VAL A 123 15.81 16.63 -2.36
C VAL A 123 14.44 17.26 -2.63
N TYR A 124 13.50 16.51 -3.20
CA TYR A 124 12.15 16.98 -3.48
C TYR A 124 11.38 17.28 -2.18
N ALA A 125 11.43 16.39 -1.18
CA ALA A 125 10.83 16.61 0.13
C ALA A 125 11.37 17.88 0.82
N TRP A 126 12.69 18.09 0.77
CA TRP A 126 13.31 19.30 1.30
C TRP A 126 12.80 20.57 0.59
N LYS A 127 12.73 20.54 -0.75
CA LYS A 127 12.16 21.65 -1.55
C LYS A 127 10.69 21.93 -1.24
N GLN A 128 9.93 20.92 -0.85
CA GLN A 128 8.53 21.05 -0.41
C GLN A 128 8.38 21.55 1.04
N GLY A 129 9.48 21.82 1.75
CA GLY A 129 9.46 22.33 3.12
C GLY A 129 9.10 21.26 4.17
N LEU A 130 9.29 19.98 3.86
CA LEU A 130 9.04 18.91 4.83
C LEU A 130 10.08 18.93 5.97
N LYS A 131 9.59 18.79 7.20
CA LYS A 131 10.42 18.78 8.43
C LYS A 131 11.08 17.44 8.70
N GLY A 132 10.63 16.40 8.00
CA GLY A 132 11.15 15.04 8.12
C GLY A 132 10.57 14.15 7.04
N LEU A 133 11.24 13.04 6.75
CA LEU A 133 10.85 12.08 5.73
C LEU A 133 11.18 10.66 6.20
N THR A 134 10.28 9.72 5.98
CA THR A 134 10.54 8.29 6.19
C THR A 134 10.34 7.56 4.88
N ILE A 135 11.37 6.94 4.33
CA ILE A 135 11.28 6.14 3.10
C ILE A 135 11.31 4.67 3.46
N TYR A 136 10.39 3.89 2.90
CA TYR A 136 10.42 2.44 2.95
C TYR A 136 10.46 1.86 1.53
N ARG A 137 11.59 1.27 1.17
CA ARG A 137 11.73 0.52 -0.08
C ARG A 137 11.34 -0.93 0.14
N THR A 138 10.41 -1.44 -0.67
CA THR A 138 9.97 -2.84 -0.60
C THR A 138 11.16 -3.79 -0.73
N GLY A 139 11.23 -4.80 0.14
CA GLY A 139 12.33 -5.77 0.19
C GLY A 139 13.62 -5.27 0.84
N SER A 140 13.67 -4.04 1.37
CA SER A 140 14.87 -3.52 2.05
C SER A 140 15.11 -4.11 3.46
N ARG A 141 14.11 -4.77 4.06
CA ARG A 141 14.22 -5.44 5.36
C ARG A 141 13.77 -6.90 5.25
N GLN A 142 14.41 -7.77 6.05
CA GLN A 142 14.13 -9.23 6.04
C GLN A 142 12.79 -9.60 6.71
N HIS A 143 12.33 -8.78 7.66
CA HIS A 143 11.09 -8.98 8.41
C HIS A 143 10.21 -7.74 8.33
N VAL A 144 8.93 -7.94 8.02
CA VAL A 144 7.89 -6.90 7.96
C VAL A 144 6.66 -7.41 8.71
N VAL A 145 5.96 -6.51 9.40
CA VAL A 145 4.74 -6.83 10.18
C VAL A 145 3.56 -7.12 9.25
N LEU A 146 3.50 -6.44 8.11
CA LEU A 146 2.55 -6.72 7.03
C LEU A 146 3.36 -7.36 5.89
N SER A 147 3.22 -8.68 5.74
CA SER A 147 3.89 -9.41 4.66
C SER A 147 2.93 -9.61 3.50
N LEU A 148 3.30 -9.06 2.34
CA LEU A 148 2.97 -9.67 1.06
C LEU A 148 3.84 -10.93 0.91
N GLN A 149 3.40 -11.92 0.14
CA GLN A 149 4.17 -13.15 -0.03
C GLN A 149 5.60 -12.82 -0.50
N LYS A 150 6.62 -13.26 0.24
CA LYS A 150 8.03 -13.06 -0.14
C LYS A 150 8.24 -13.66 -1.53
N PHE A 151 8.74 -12.87 -2.47
CA PHE A 151 9.43 -13.42 -3.64
C PHE A 151 10.66 -14.18 -3.12
N LYS A 152 10.62 -15.52 -3.18
CA LYS A 152 11.85 -16.30 -3.19
C LYS A 152 12.46 -16.09 -4.58
N ASN A 153 13.54 -15.31 -4.64
CA ASN A 153 14.47 -15.42 -5.76
C ASN A 153 15.09 -16.82 -5.76
#